data_AF-A0A1J5HNA2-F1
#
_entry.id   AF-A0A1J5HNA2-F1
#
_cell.length_a   1.000
_cell.length_b   1.000
_cell.length_c   1.000
_cell.angle_alpha   90.00
_cell.angle_beta   90.00
_cell.angle_gamma   90.00
#
_symmetry.space_group_name_H-M   'P 1'
#
loop_
_entity.id
_entity.type
_entity.pdbx_description
1 polymer ?
#
loop_
_entity_poly.entity_id
_entity_poly.type
_entity_poly.pdbx_seq_one_letter_code
_entity_poly.pdbx_strand_id
1 'polypeptide(L)'
;MILGIDEVGRGPWAGPLVVGAVVLGGEIIEGLTDSKKLSKKRREILDIEIRQKAQGFGLGWVTAAEIDEIGLSQALKLATKRAVEQIAVPYHEIIIDGTVNFLAETSKGKYVTTMKKADLLVPAVSAASIIAKVARDNFMTKQDDVFPGYEFKKHVGYGTVVHTTAIDNLGITPLHRLSFAPLKKYAKLSNKFKKNNDSGNLVNETTKQIGDSAETVAANYLMKMGHKIIDRNWKTKYCEIDIVSQIKDVIYFTEVKYRKSQNQGGGLAAITPKKMNQMKFAAEFYALSNKIDDTNLRLSVVSLYGKPSVVDVFLEV
;
A
#
# COMPACT_ATOMS: atom_id res chain seq x y z
N MET A 1 -2.43 31.28 -14.89
CA MET A 1 -2.11 29.83 -14.97
C MET A 1 -3.07 29.05 -14.10
N ILE A 2 -3.62 27.96 -14.62
CA ILE A 2 -4.66 27.14 -13.99
C ILE A 2 -4.02 25.86 -13.44
N LEU A 3 -4.39 25.49 -12.22
CA LEU A 3 -4.18 24.15 -11.66
C LEU A 3 -5.43 23.32 -11.89
N GLY A 4 -5.35 22.31 -12.75
CA GLY A 4 -6.43 21.35 -12.96
C GLY A 4 -6.34 20.17 -12.00
N ILE A 5 -7.49 19.72 -11.49
CA ILE A 5 -7.60 18.62 -10.53
C ILE A 5 -8.74 17.69 -10.94
N ASP A 6 -8.47 16.38 -10.92
CA ASP A 6 -9.48 15.33 -11.10
C ASP A 6 -9.13 14.08 -10.28
N GLU A 7 -10.13 13.27 -9.95
CA GLU A 7 -9.99 12.06 -9.15
C GLU A 7 -10.26 10.76 -9.92
N VAL A 8 -9.56 9.70 -9.51
CA VAL A 8 -9.73 8.36 -10.06
C VAL A 8 -9.81 7.34 -8.94
N GLY A 9 -10.74 6.38 -9.11
CA GLY A 9 -10.85 5.25 -8.19
C GLY A 9 -11.81 5.47 -7.04
N ARG A 10 -12.87 6.27 -7.23
CA ARG A 10 -13.96 6.40 -6.24
C ARG A 10 -14.78 5.12 -6.07
N GLY A 11 -15.22 4.51 -7.18
CA GLY A 11 -16.13 3.35 -7.17
C GLY A 11 -15.53 1.95 -6.97
N PRO A 12 -14.24 1.67 -7.24
CA PRO A 12 -13.66 0.35 -7.03
C PRO A 12 -13.81 -0.17 -5.60
N TRP A 13 -14.00 -1.48 -5.47
CA TRP A 13 -14.01 -2.19 -4.19
C TRP A 13 -12.60 -2.41 -3.65
N ALA A 14 -11.59 -2.42 -4.52
CA ALA A 14 -10.20 -2.59 -4.13
C ALA A 14 -9.25 -1.53 -4.74
N GLY A 15 -8.16 -1.27 -4.03
CA GLY A 15 -7.10 -0.34 -4.43
C GLY A 15 -7.30 1.09 -3.91
N PRO A 16 -6.31 1.98 -4.15
CA PRO A 16 -6.32 3.35 -3.67
C PRO A 16 -7.30 4.23 -4.45
N LEU A 17 -7.66 5.35 -3.82
CA LEU A 17 -8.15 6.57 -4.46
C LEU A 17 -6.95 7.44 -4.84
N VAL A 18 -6.97 8.03 -6.03
CA VAL A 18 -5.87 8.88 -6.52
C VAL A 18 -6.45 10.17 -7.06
N VAL A 19 -5.88 11.31 -6.67
CA VAL A 19 -6.18 12.62 -7.25
C VAL A 19 -4.96 13.09 -8.03
N GLY A 20 -5.19 13.53 -9.27
CA GLY A 20 -4.18 14.21 -10.08
C GLY A 20 -4.30 15.72 -9.95
N ALA A 21 -3.17 16.40 -10.00
CA ALA A 21 -3.06 17.85 -10.00
C ALA A 21 -2.05 18.26 -11.07
N VAL A 22 -2.40 19.14 -12.01
CA VAL A 22 -1.51 19.54 -13.14
C VAL A 22 -1.61 21.03 -13.43
N VAL A 23 -0.45 21.67 -13.60
CA VAL A 23 -0.28 23.01 -14.17
C VAL A 23 0.44 22.88 -15.51
N LEU A 24 -0.26 23.15 -16.62
CA LEU A 24 0.33 23.06 -17.97
C LEU A 24 1.24 24.25 -18.30
N GLY A 25 0.97 25.44 -17.74
CA GLY A 25 1.84 26.60 -17.95
C GLY A 25 1.78 27.25 -19.33
N GLY A 26 0.73 27.00 -20.11
CA GLY A 26 0.58 27.52 -21.48
C GLY A 26 0.92 26.51 -22.57
N GLU A 27 1.46 25.34 -22.19
CA GLU A 27 1.71 24.24 -23.12
C GLU A 27 0.41 23.69 -23.71
N ILE A 28 0.45 23.40 -25.02
CA ILE A 28 -0.63 22.75 -25.75
C ILE A 28 -0.27 21.29 -25.96
N ILE A 29 -1.06 20.41 -25.37
CA ILE A 29 -0.95 18.96 -25.55
C ILE A 29 -2.16 18.50 -26.36
N GLU A 30 -1.93 17.97 -27.56
CA GLU A 30 -3.00 17.57 -28.45
C GLU A 30 -3.67 16.26 -28.04
N GLY A 31 -4.99 16.20 -28.16
CA GLY A 31 -5.76 15.00 -27.86
C GLY A 31 -6.06 14.78 -26.37
N LEU A 32 -5.87 15.81 -25.54
CA LEU A 32 -6.44 15.86 -24.20
C LEU A 32 -7.98 15.85 -24.28
N THR A 33 -8.60 14.93 -23.54
CA THR A 33 -10.05 14.79 -23.39
C THR A 33 -10.35 13.96 -22.13
N ASP A 34 -11.60 13.55 -21.92
CA ASP A 34 -11.98 12.62 -20.86
C ASP A 34 -11.14 11.34 -20.94
N SER A 35 -10.39 11.04 -19.88
CA SER A 35 -9.49 9.90 -19.81
C SER A 35 -10.20 8.56 -20.09
N LYS A 36 -11.50 8.45 -19.82
CA LYS A 36 -12.30 7.22 -20.07
C LYS A 36 -12.61 7.03 -21.55
N LYS A 37 -12.60 8.09 -22.35
CA LYS A 37 -12.77 8.02 -23.82
C LYS A 37 -11.48 7.62 -24.53
N LEU A 38 -10.34 7.68 -23.86
CA LEU A 38 -9.04 7.34 -24.40
C LEU A 38 -8.70 5.86 -24.17
N SER A 39 -8.15 5.22 -25.21
CA SER A 39 -7.57 3.89 -25.09
C SER A 39 -6.41 3.87 -24.09
N LYS A 40 -6.12 2.71 -23.48
CA LYS A 40 -5.02 2.57 -22.51
C LYS A 40 -3.69 3.05 -23.11
N LYS A 41 -3.36 2.61 -24.33
CA LYS A 41 -2.15 3.01 -25.05
C LYS A 41 -2.08 4.52 -25.30
N ARG A 42 -3.20 5.15 -25.69
CA ARG A 42 -3.22 6.62 -25.90
C ARG A 42 -3.04 7.37 -24.59
N ARG A 43 -3.65 6.91 -23.49
CA ARG A 43 -3.45 7.48 -22.15
C ARG A 43 -1.99 7.40 -21.71
N GLU A 44 -1.33 6.27 -21.92
CA GLU A 44 0.09 6.09 -21.56
C GLU A 44 1.00 7.03 -22.35
N ILE A 45 0.75 7.22 -23.66
CA ILE A 45 1.48 8.20 -24.49
C ILE A 45 1.27 9.62 -23.94
N LEU A 46 0.02 10.00 -23.64
CA LEU A 46 -0.30 11.32 -23.11
C LEU A 46 0.27 11.52 -21.70
N ASP A 47 0.28 10.52 -20.82
CA ASP A 47 0.88 10.62 -19.48
C ASP A 47 2.38 10.95 -19.58
N ILE A 48 3.12 10.32 -20.50
CA ILE A 48 4.53 10.66 -20.76
C ILE A 48 4.66 12.11 -21.22
N GLU A 49 3.86 12.53 -22.20
CA GLU A 49 3.90 13.89 -22.75
C GLU A 49 3.54 14.96 -21.70
N ILE A 50 2.50 14.72 -20.89
CA ILE A 50 2.08 15.60 -19.80
C ILE A 50 3.21 15.74 -18.79
N ARG A 51 3.84 14.64 -18.35
CA ARG A 51 4.94 14.69 -17.37
C ARG A 51 6.17 15.42 -17.88
N GLN A 52 6.41 15.40 -19.20
CA GLN A 52 7.54 16.08 -19.82
C GLN A 52 7.29 17.57 -20.03
N LYS A 53 6.06 17.95 -20.40
CA LYS A 53 5.74 19.33 -20.80
C LYS A 53 5.09 20.17 -19.69
N ALA A 54 4.32 19.57 -18.80
CA ALA A 54 3.65 20.32 -17.74
C ALA A 54 4.66 21.02 -16.82
N GLN A 55 4.41 22.27 -16.46
CA GLN A 55 5.25 23.00 -15.51
C GLN A 55 5.26 22.38 -14.12
N GLY A 56 4.16 21.73 -13.73
CA GLY A 56 4.11 21.00 -12.47
C GLY A 56 2.98 20.00 -12.44
N PHE A 57 3.20 18.87 -11.77
CA PHE A 57 2.16 17.88 -11.53
C PHE A 57 2.34 17.24 -10.15
N GLY A 58 1.27 16.67 -9.62
CA GLY A 58 1.25 15.98 -8.34
C GLY A 58 0.21 14.86 -8.33
N LEU A 59 0.47 13.83 -7.51
CA LEU A 59 -0.44 12.71 -7.31
C LEU A 59 -0.71 12.49 -5.82
N GLY A 60 -1.97 12.67 -5.43
CA GLY A 60 -2.43 12.44 -4.08
C GLY A 60 -3.04 11.06 -3.93
N TRP A 61 -2.38 10.19 -3.16
CA TRP A 61 -2.82 8.81 -2.95
C TRP A 61 -3.52 8.66 -1.60
N VAL A 62 -4.61 7.89 -1.56
CA VAL A 62 -5.23 7.44 -0.31
C VAL A 62 -5.53 5.95 -0.42
N THR A 63 -5.01 5.18 0.52
CA THR A 63 -5.10 3.71 0.56
C THR A 63 -6.51 3.25 0.90
N ALA A 64 -6.84 1.98 0.59
CA ALA A 64 -8.12 1.39 0.96
C ALA A 64 -8.37 1.44 2.48
N ALA A 65 -7.33 1.22 3.27
CA ALA A 65 -7.45 1.27 4.72
C ALA A 65 -7.66 2.69 5.26
N GLU A 66 -7.04 3.72 4.67
CA GLU A 66 -7.35 5.10 5.02
C GLU A 66 -8.79 5.44 4.62
N ILE A 67 -9.27 5.03 3.43
CA ILE A 67 -10.67 5.22 3.01
C ILE A 67 -11.64 4.58 4.01
N ASP A 68 -11.34 3.38 4.50
CA ASP A 68 -12.17 2.70 5.49
C ASP A 68 -12.19 3.42 6.85
N GLU A 69 -11.11 4.10 7.20
CA GLU A 69 -10.95 4.82 8.47
C GLU A 69 -11.63 6.19 8.46
N ILE A 70 -11.41 6.99 7.43
CA ILE A 70 -11.87 8.39 7.38
C ILE A 70 -13.12 8.58 6.51
N GLY A 71 -13.51 7.56 5.74
CA GLY A 71 -14.60 7.62 4.77
C GLY A 71 -14.22 8.28 3.45
N LEU A 72 -14.97 7.96 2.39
CA LEU A 72 -14.66 8.40 1.02
C LEU A 72 -14.62 9.92 0.86
N SER A 73 -15.52 10.66 1.52
CA SER A 73 -15.55 12.13 1.41
C SER A 73 -14.30 12.78 1.97
N GLN A 74 -13.80 12.32 3.13
CA GLN A 74 -12.56 12.83 3.72
C GLN A 74 -11.34 12.32 2.96
N ALA A 75 -11.38 11.09 2.43
CA ALA A 75 -10.34 10.57 1.54
C ALA A 75 -10.16 11.43 0.28
N LEU A 76 -11.24 11.94 -0.32
CA LEU A 76 -11.16 12.87 -1.45
C LEU A 76 -10.47 14.18 -1.05
N LYS A 77 -10.84 14.79 0.08
CA LYS A 77 -10.17 15.99 0.60
C LYS A 77 -8.67 15.73 0.85
N LEU A 78 -8.34 14.61 1.49
CA LEU A 78 -6.96 14.23 1.80
C LEU A 78 -6.13 13.97 0.54
N ALA A 79 -6.68 13.22 -0.43
CA ALA A 79 -6.03 12.98 -1.71
C ALA A 79 -5.77 14.30 -2.44
N THR A 80 -6.78 15.18 -2.54
CA THR A 80 -6.61 16.49 -3.19
C THR A 80 -5.56 17.34 -2.50
N LYS A 81 -5.54 17.39 -1.16
CA LYS A 81 -4.49 18.09 -0.41
C LYS A 81 -3.09 17.55 -0.73
N ARG A 82 -2.91 16.23 -0.68
CA ARG A 82 -1.63 15.55 -1.00
C ARG A 82 -1.17 15.83 -2.43
N ALA A 83 -2.08 15.90 -3.40
CA ALA A 83 -1.76 16.20 -4.78
C ALA A 83 -1.30 17.65 -4.95
N VAL A 84 -2.02 18.60 -4.33
CA VAL A 84 -1.75 20.04 -4.42
C VAL A 84 -0.47 20.44 -3.69
N GLU A 85 -0.13 19.77 -2.59
CA GLU A 85 1.12 20.01 -1.84
C GLU A 85 2.39 19.70 -2.64
N GLN A 86 2.30 18.88 -3.70
CA GLN A 86 3.41 18.58 -4.60
C GLN A 86 3.62 19.66 -5.68
N ILE A 87 2.69 20.61 -5.83
CA ILE A 87 2.79 21.67 -6.84
C ILE A 87 3.62 22.83 -6.30
N ALA A 88 4.88 22.91 -6.74
CA ALA A 88 5.79 23.99 -6.36
C ALA A 88 5.74 25.21 -7.31
N VAL A 89 5.18 25.05 -8.51
CA VAL A 89 5.07 26.13 -9.50
C VAL A 89 3.89 27.06 -9.21
N PRO A 90 3.96 28.36 -9.58
CA PRO A 90 2.88 29.30 -9.33
C PRO A 90 1.64 29.00 -10.19
N TYR A 91 0.46 29.17 -9.61
CA TYR A 91 -0.83 29.12 -10.29
C TYR A 91 -1.78 30.13 -9.61
N HIS A 92 -2.79 30.58 -10.36
CA HIS A 92 -3.65 31.70 -9.95
C HIS A 92 -5.10 31.26 -9.71
N GLU A 93 -5.50 30.15 -10.33
CA GLU A 93 -6.83 29.57 -10.23
C GLU A 93 -6.71 28.05 -10.13
N ILE A 94 -7.63 27.43 -9.39
CA ILE A 94 -7.75 25.98 -9.27
C ILE A 94 -9.10 25.57 -9.86
N ILE A 95 -9.08 24.63 -10.81
CA ILE A 95 -10.30 24.05 -11.38
C ILE A 95 -10.36 22.57 -10.99
N ILE A 96 -11.47 22.17 -10.35
CA ILE A 96 -11.74 20.79 -9.94
C ILE A 96 -12.90 20.24 -10.76
N ASP A 97 -12.76 19.04 -11.34
CA ASP A 97 -13.90 18.35 -11.94
C ASP A 97 -14.94 17.96 -10.88
N GLY A 98 -16.21 18.25 -11.18
CA GLY A 98 -17.34 17.93 -10.32
C GLY A 98 -17.93 19.15 -9.61
N THR A 99 -18.55 18.92 -8.46
CA THR A 99 -19.39 19.92 -7.76
C THR A 99 -18.95 20.19 -6.33
N VAL A 100 -17.85 19.61 -5.89
CA VAL A 100 -17.41 19.67 -4.49
C VAL A 100 -16.04 20.33 -4.42
N ASN A 101 -15.95 21.40 -3.64
CA ASN A 101 -14.68 22.04 -3.35
C ASN A 101 -13.95 21.26 -2.25
N PHE A 102 -13.07 20.34 -2.65
CA PHE A 102 -12.28 19.52 -1.72
C PHE A 102 -11.22 20.30 -0.92
N LEU A 103 -10.98 21.57 -1.26
CA LEU A 103 -10.03 22.46 -0.60
C LEU A 103 -10.71 23.57 0.20
N ALA A 104 -12.04 23.54 0.37
CA ALA A 104 -12.81 24.60 1.01
C ALA A 104 -12.29 24.98 2.42
N GLU A 105 -11.78 24.01 3.17
CA GLU A 105 -11.25 24.17 4.53
C GLU A 105 -9.75 24.56 4.56
N THR A 106 -9.16 24.89 3.41
CA THR A 106 -7.75 25.28 3.29
C THR A 106 -7.63 26.74 2.86
N SER A 107 -6.43 27.34 3.04
CA SER A 107 -6.14 28.68 2.51
C SER A 107 -6.30 28.81 0.99
N LYS A 108 -6.30 27.67 0.27
CA LYS A 108 -6.47 27.59 -1.19
C LYS A 108 -7.93 27.54 -1.62
N GLY A 109 -8.88 27.26 -0.70
CA GLY A 109 -10.28 27.02 -1.03
C GLY A 109 -10.99 28.16 -1.77
N LYS A 110 -10.58 29.42 -1.50
CA LYS A 110 -11.12 30.62 -2.15
C LYS A 110 -10.72 30.81 -3.62
N TYR A 111 -9.72 30.05 -4.10
CA TYR A 111 -9.26 30.10 -5.49
C TYR A 111 -9.84 28.96 -6.34
N VAL A 112 -10.77 28.18 -5.78
CA VAL A 112 -11.32 26.98 -6.42
C VAL A 112 -12.62 27.28 -7.14
N THR A 113 -12.64 26.94 -8.42
CA THR A 113 -13.84 26.82 -9.25
C THR A 113 -14.15 25.34 -9.46
N THR A 114 -15.34 24.88 -9.07
CA THR A 114 -15.80 23.51 -9.38
C THR A 114 -16.64 23.52 -10.65
N MET A 115 -16.39 22.59 -11.57
CA MET A 115 -17.10 22.52 -12.83
C MET A 115 -17.39 21.07 -13.21
N LYS A 116 -18.64 20.76 -13.58
CA LYS A 116 -18.99 19.42 -14.09
C LYS A 116 -18.38 19.22 -15.48
N LYS A 117 -17.74 18.08 -15.72
CA LYS A 117 -17.11 17.73 -17.00
C LYS A 117 -15.99 18.71 -17.36
N ALA A 118 -15.27 19.19 -16.34
CA ALA A 118 -14.16 20.10 -16.52
C ALA A 118 -13.01 19.42 -17.30
N ASP A 119 -12.88 18.10 -17.20
CA ASP A 119 -11.96 17.28 -17.98
C ASP A 119 -12.19 17.37 -19.51
N LEU A 120 -13.39 17.72 -19.96
CA LEU A 120 -13.69 17.97 -21.38
C LEU A 120 -13.44 19.42 -21.82
N LEU A 121 -13.35 20.35 -20.88
CA LEU A 121 -13.36 21.80 -21.16
C LEU A 121 -12.03 22.47 -20.82
N VAL A 122 -11.30 21.94 -19.84
CA VAL A 122 -10.10 22.54 -19.28
C VAL A 122 -8.93 21.56 -19.47
N PRO A 123 -7.95 21.87 -20.34
CA PRO A 123 -6.83 20.99 -20.64
C PRO A 123 -6.04 20.54 -19.40
N ALA A 124 -5.86 21.42 -18.41
CA ALA A 124 -5.18 21.07 -17.17
C ALA A 124 -5.93 20.00 -16.36
N VAL A 125 -7.27 20.03 -16.36
CA VAL A 125 -8.10 19.03 -15.68
C VAL A 125 -8.08 17.71 -16.45
N SER A 126 -8.16 17.76 -17.78
CA SER A 126 -7.96 16.58 -18.62
C SER A 126 -6.62 15.92 -18.33
N ALA A 127 -5.53 16.69 -18.30
CA ALA A 127 -4.20 16.19 -17.99
C ALA A 127 -4.13 15.56 -16.59
N ALA A 128 -4.73 16.21 -15.58
CA ALA A 128 -4.84 15.66 -14.22
C ALA A 128 -5.57 14.31 -14.18
N SER A 129 -6.69 14.18 -14.91
CA SER A 129 -7.44 12.93 -15.02
C SER A 129 -6.59 11.80 -15.62
N ILE A 130 -5.80 12.11 -16.64
CA ILE A 130 -4.96 11.14 -17.36
C ILE A 130 -3.84 10.64 -16.45
N ILE A 131 -3.08 11.54 -15.79
CA ILE A 131 -1.96 11.12 -14.94
C ILE A 131 -2.43 10.29 -13.74
N ALA A 132 -3.57 10.66 -13.15
CA ALA A 132 -4.16 9.92 -12.04
C ALA A 132 -4.63 8.53 -12.50
N LYS A 133 -5.25 8.46 -13.69
CA LYS A 133 -5.75 7.21 -14.25
C LYS A 133 -4.63 6.25 -14.61
N VAL A 134 -3.60 6.72 -15.30
CA VAL A 134 -2.44 5.89 -15.69
C VAL A 134 -1.71 5.40 -14.44
N ALA A 135 -1.44 6.28 -13.48
CA ALA A 135 -0.77 5.89 -12.25
C ALA A 135 -1.56 4.84 -11.45
N ARG A 136 -2.87 5.03 -11.28
CA ARG A 136 -3.73 4.08 -10.56
C ARG A 136 -3.84 2.73 -11.27
N ASP A 137 -4.03 2.73 -12.60
CA ASP A 137 -4.15 1.50 -13.38
C ASP A 137 -2.85 0.70 -13.35
N ASN A 138 -1.69 1.38 -13.42
CA ASN A 138 -0.38 0.75 -13.28
C ASN A 138 -0.17 0.16 -11.88
N PHE A 139 -0.59 0.88 -10.83
CA PHE A 139 -0.58 0.35 -9.47
C PHE A 139 -1.39 -0.96 -9.40
N MET A 140 -2.65 -0.95 -9.87
CA MET A 140 -3.52 -2.13 -9.83
C MET A 140 -3.00 -3.28 -10.69
N THR A 141 -2.33 -2.99 -11.81
CA THR A 141 -1.69 -4.00 -12.66
C THR A 141 -0.57 -4.72 -11.89
N LYS A 142 0.28 -3.99 -11.17
CA LYS A 142 1.34 -4.60 -10.34
C LYS A 142 0.78 -5.45 -9.19
N GLN A 143 -0.42 -5.12 -8.70
CA GLN A 143 -1.06 -5.93 -7.65
C GLN A 143 -1.53 -7.30 -8.14
N ASP A 144 -1.64 -7.52 -9.46
CA ASP A 144 -1.97 -8.83 -10.03
C ASP A 144 -0.88 -9.87 -9.72
N ASP A 145 0.39 -9.44 -9.74
CA ASP A 145 1.53 -10.30 -9.43
C ASP A 145 1.64 -10.59 -7.92
N VAL A 146 1.21 -9.63 -7.09
CA VAL A 146 1.21 -9.75 -5.62
C VAL A 146 0.05 -10.61 -5.13
N PHE A 147 -1.11 -10.50 -5.77
CA PHE A 147 -2.35 -11.21 -5.44
C PHE A 147 -2.83 -12.04 -6.65
N PRO A 148 -2.12 -13.13 -6.98
CA PRO A 148 -2.47 -13.97 -8.13
C PRO A 148 -3.88 -14.55 -7.97
N GLY A 149 -4.62 -14.61 -9.07
CA GLY A 149 -5.99 -15.12 -9.11
C GLY A 149 -7.08 -14.07 -8.87
N TYR A 150 -6.74 -12.84 -8.45
CA TYR A 150 -7.72 -11.75 -8.35
C TYR A 150 -7.99 -11.05 -9.68
N GLU A 151 -7.07 -11.14 -10.66
CA GLU A 151 -7.20 -10.50 -11.98
C GLU A 151 -7.30 -8.96 -11.93
N PHE A 152 -6.63 -8.33 -10.95
CA PHE A 152 -6.65 -6.89 -10.74
C PHE A 152 -6.23 -6.08 -11.97
N LYS A 153 -5.36 -6.63 -12.84
CA LYS A 153 -4.98 -5.99 -14.10
C LYS A 153 -6.14 -5.81 -15.09
N LYS A 154 -7.18 -6.64 -15.00
CA LYS A 154 -8.33 -6.59 -15.93
C LYS A 154 -9.42 -5.64 -15.47
N HIS A 155 -9.83 -5.73 -14.20
CA HIS A 155 -10.96 -4.96 -13.66
C HIS A 155 -10.54 -3.80 -12.74
N VAL A 156 -9.24 -3.60 -12.48
CA VAL A 156 -8.66 -2.48 -11.71
C VAL A 156 -9.35 -2.20 -10.36
N GLY A 157 -9.82 -3.28 -9.72
CA GLY A 157 -10.47 -3.27 -8.42
C GLY A 157 -11.99 -3.02 -8.44
N TYR A 158 -12.63 -2.83 -9.59
CA TYR A 158 -14.10 -2.73 -9.68
C TYR A 158 -14.77 -4.07 -9.34
N GLY A 159 -15.97 -4.00 -8.75
CA GLY A 159 -16.78 -5.17 -8.39
C GLY A 159 -17.41 -5.83 -9.61
N THR A 160 -16.63 -6.64 -10.31
CA THR A 160 -17.08 -7.47 -11.43
C THR A 160 -17.42 -8.88 -10.94
N VAL A 161 -18.05 -9.70 -11.80
CA VAL A 161 -18.28 -11.11 -11.50
C VAL A 161 -16.95 -11.82 -11.19
N VAL A 162 -15.92 -11.60 -12.03
CA VAL A 162 -14.56 -12.13 -11.82
C VAL A 162 -14.02 -11.76 -10.45
N HIS A 163 -14.11 -10.48 -10.07
CA HIS A 163 -13.62 -10.01 -8.78
C HIS A 163 -14.40 -10.62 -7.61
N THR A 164 -15.71 -10.78 -7.75
CA THR A 164 -16.57 -11.38 -6.72
C THR A 164 -16.20 -12.85 -6.53
N THR A 165 -16.06 -13.61 -7.61
CA THR A 165 -15.61 -15.00 -7.57
C THR A 165 -14.22 -15.15 -6.96
N ALA A 166 -13.29 -14.26 -7.28
CA ALA A 166 -11.97 -14.25 -6.65
C ALA A 166 -12.07 -14.02 -5.13
N ILE A 167 -12.92 -13.10 -4.67
CA ILE A 167 -13.13 -12.85 -3.23
C ILE A 167 -13.74 -14.08 -2.54
N ASP A 168 -14.72 -14.73 -3.17
CA ASP A 168 -15.37 -15.91 -2.59
C ASP A 168 -14.40 -17.10 -2.49
N ASN A 169 -13.50 -17.26 -3.46
CA ASN A 169 -12.54 -18.37 -3.50
C ASN A 169 -11.26 -18.11 -2.70
N LEU A 170 -10.75 -16.87 -2.72
CA LEU A 170 -9.42 -16.51 -2.21
C LEU A 170 -9.49 -15.62 -0.95
N GLY A 171 -10.67 -15.16 -0.56
CA GLY A 171 -10.89 -14.25 0.57
C GLY A 171 -10.73 -12.77 0.21
N ILE A 172 -10.54 -11.94 1.23
CA ILE A 172 -10.25 -10.51 1.05
C ILE A 172 -8.73 -10.24 1.16
N THR A 173 -8.29 -9.14 0.56
CA THR A 173 -6.89 -8.65 0.62
C THR A 173 -6.83 -7.27 1.29
N PRO A 174 -5.64 -6.78 1.70
CA PRO A 174 -5.48 -5.42 2.24
C PRO A 174 -5.87 -4.29 1.28
N LEU A 175 -6.01 -4.59 -0.02
CA LEU A 175 -6.47 -3.62 -1.01
C LEU A 175 -7.99 -3.42 -0.97
N HIS A 176 -8.76 -4.32 -0.37
CA HIS A 176 -10.21 -4.24 -0.33
C HIS A 176 -10.69 -3.18 0.67
N ARG A 177 -11.66 -2.37 0.24
CA ARG A 177 -12.31 -1.32 1.03
C ARG A 177 -13.49 -1.95 1.79
N LEU A 178 -13.24 -2.38 3.01
CA LEU A 178 -14.23 -3.10 3.81
C LEU A 178 -15.38 -2.22 4.28
N SER A 179 -15.24 -0.89 4.21
CA SER A 179 -16.33 0.05 4.44
C SER A 179 -17.33 0.13 3.26
N PHE A 180 -17.02 -0.45 2.09
CA PHE A 180 -17.89 -0.36 0.91
C PHE A 180 -18.87 -1.53 0.85
N ALA A 181 -20.08 -1.31 0.35
CA ALA A 181 -20.95 -2.41 -0.04
C ALA A 181 -20.43 -3.05 -1.35
N PRO A 182 -20.46 -4.39 -1.49
CA PRO A 182 -20.99 -5.40 -0.58
C PRO A 182 -19.97 -5.94 0.45
N LEU A 183 -18.76 -5.37 0.51
CA LEU A 183 -17.66 -5.88 1.33
C LEU A 183 -17.79 -5.60 2.83
N LYS A 184 -18.72 -4.73 3.25
CA LYS A 184 -19.05 -4.49 4.67
C LYS A 184 -19.25 -5.76 5.49
N LYS A 185 -19.74 -6.85 4.89
CA LYS A 185 -19.89 -8.14 5.57
C LYS A 185 -18.57 -8.72 6.07
N TYR A 186 -17.44 -8.37 5.44
CA TYR A 186 -16.10 -8.81 5.84
C TYR A 186 -15.43 -7.88 6.88
N ALA A 187 -16.00 -6.71 7.20
CA ALA A 187 -15.45 -5.79 8.19
C ALA A 187 -15.42 -6.36 9.63
N LYS A 188 -16.24 -7.37 9.92
CA LYS A 188 -16.19 -8.09 11.21
C LYS A 188 -15.12 -9.19 11.24
N LEU A 189 -14.76 -9.75 10.08
CA LEU A 189 -13.67 -10.72 9.96
C LEU A 189 -12.32 -10.05 10.22
N SER A 190 -12.12 -8.80 9.79
CA SER A 190 -10.94 -8.01 10.17
C SER A 190 -10.88 -7.67 11.68
N ASN A 191 -12.04 -7.57 12.35
CA ASN A 191 -12.12 -7.28 13.78
C ASN A 191 -12.00 -8.52 14.69
N LYS A 192 -12.28 -9.73 14.20
CA LYS A 192 -12.09 -10.98 14.97
C LYS A 192 -10.60 -11.30 15.19
N PHE A 193 -9.72 -10.87 14.27
CA PHE A 193 -8.27 -10.90 14.47
C PHE A 193 -7.76 -9.82 15.44
N LYS A 194 -8.57 -8.79 15.75
CA LYS A 194 -8.23 -7.75 16.74
C LYS A 194 -8.68 -8.07 18.17
N LYS A 195 -9.56 -9.06 18.40
CA LYS A 195 -10.29 -9.23 19.69
C LYS A 195 -9.92 -10.46 20.53
N ASN A 196 -8.96 -11.29 20.13
CA ASN A 196 -8.51 -12.46 20.92
C ASN A 196 -7.21 -12.18 21.69
N ASN A 197 -7.16 -11.10 22.47
CA ASN A 197 -6.23 -10.95 23.59
C ASN A 197 -7.08 -10.55 24.82
N ASP A 198 -6.92 -11.30 25.91
CA ASP A 198 -7.62 -11.27 27.21
C ASP A 198 -8.93 -12.09 27.23
N SER A 199 -9.15 -13.13 28.07
CA SER A 199 -8.64 -13.45 29.43
C SER A 199 -8.71 -14.98 29.76
N GLY A 200 -8.08 -15.41 30.88
CA GLY A 200 -7.75 -16.79 31.35
C GLY A 200 -8.84 -17.88 31.46
N ASN A 201 -8.55 -19.18 31.70
CA ASN A 201 -7.64 -19.78 32.69
C ASN A 201 -7.30 -21.28 32.38
N LEU A 202 -6.08 -21.71 32.76
CA LEU A 202 -5.53 -23.05 33.12
C LEU A 202 -5.37 -24.26 32.13
N VAL A 203 -4.09 -24.68 32.02
CA VAL A 203 -3.44 -25.97 31.61
C VAL A 203 -3.50 -26.45 30.14
N ASN A 204 -2.60 -25.88 29.32
CA ASN A 204 -1.73 -26.54 28.32
C ASN A 204 -0.88 -25.44 27.67
N GLU A 205 0.45 -25.60 27.57
CA GLU A 205 1.30 -24.57 26.95
C GLU A 205 0.84 -24.28 25.52
N THR A 206 0.35 -23.06 25.31
CA THR A 206 -0.26 -22.67 24.05
C THR A 206 0.79 -22.48 22.96
N THR A 207 0.40 -22.66 21.69
CA THR A 207 1.26 -22.37 20.53
C THR A 207 1.88 -20.96 20.59
N LYS A 208 1.19 -20.01 21.26
CA LYS A 208 1.67 -18.64 21.50
C LYS A 208 2.85 -18.60 22.47
N GLN A 209 2.77 -19.28 23.62
CA GLN A 209 3.87 -19.35 24.59
C GLN A 209 5.13 -20.02 24.01
N ILE A 210 4.94 -21.02 23.14
CA ILE A 210 6.04 -21.65 22.41
C ILE A 210 6.68 -20.67 21.42
N GLY A 211 5.88 -19.87 20.71
CA GLY A 211 6.36 -18.82 19.80
C GLY A 211 7.13 -17.71 20.52
N ASP A 212 6.60 -17.18 21.62
CA ASP A 212 7.22 -16.09 22.39
C ASP A 212 8.57 -16.53 23.02
N SER A 213 8.65 -17.78 23.47
CA SER A 213 9.89 -18.39 23.96
C SER A 213 10.92 -18.56 22.85
N ALA A 214 10.48 -19.04 21.68
CA ALA A 214 11.33 -19.24 20.51
C ALA A 214 11.94 -17.91 20.02
N GLU A 215 11.14 -16.85 19.88
CA GLU A 215 11.65 -15.53 19.50
C GLU A 215 12.67 -14.97 20.50
N THR A 216 12.46 -15.20 21.79
CA THR A 216 13.41 -14.78 22.83
C THR A 216 14.76 -15.50 22.69
N VAL A 217 14.76 -16.78 22.37
CA VAL A 217 15.99 -17.55 22.09
C VAL A 217 16.68 -17.02 20.82
N ALA A 218 15.92 -16.74 19.76
CA ALA A 218 16.46 -16.17 18.52
C ALA A 218 17.09 -14.78 18.74
N ALA A 219 16.43 -13.89 19.49
CA ALA A 219 16.97 -12.56 19.81
C ALA A 219 18.28 -12.65 20.60
N ASN A 220 18.35 -13.52 21.62
CA ASN A 220 19.56 -13.73 22.41
C ASN A 220 20.72 -14.29 21.57
N TYR A 221 20.41 -15.17 20.61
CA TYR A 221 21.40 -15.69 19.67
C TYR A 221 21.97 -14.60 18.77
N LEU A 222 21.10 -13.77 18.16
CA LEU A 222 21.52 -12.63 17.35
C LEU A 222 22.39 -11.65 18.15
N MET A 223 22.03 -11.37 19.41
CA MET A 223 22.85 -10.54 20.31
C MET A 223 24.25 -11.14 20.56
N LYS A 224 24.35 -12.46 20.76
CA LYS A 224 25.65 -13.15 20.89
C LYS A 224 26.48 -13.09 19.60
N MET A 225 25.82 -13.03 18.45
CA MET A 225 26.47 -12.80 17.15
C MET A 225 26.85 -11.33 16.91
N GLY A 226 26.60 -10.44 17.87
CA GLY A 226 26.96 -9.02 17.80
C GLY A 226 25.87 -8.12 17.20
N HIS A 227 24.67 -8.63 16.95
CA HIS A 227 23.53 -7.79 16.55
C HIS A 227 23.05 -6.94 17.72
N LYS A 228 22.75 -5.67 17.45
CA LYS A 228 21.90 -4.83 18.30
C LYS A 228 20.45 -5.05 17.89
N ILE A 229 19.60 -5.47 18.83
CA ILE A 229 18.15 -5.59 18.56
C ILE A 229 17.53 -4.20 18.52
N ILE A 230 16.86 -3.86 17.42
CA ILE A 230 16.16 -2.59 17.22
C ILE A 230 14.69 -2.74 17.63
N ASP A 231 14.04 -3.80 17.16
CA ASP A 231 12.62 -4.03 17.36
C ASP A 231 12.28 -5.52 17.42
N ARG A 232 11.18 -5.87 18.07
CA ARG A 232 10.70 -7.24 18.24
C ARG A 232 9.19 -7.28 18.14
N ASN A 233 8.65 -8.33 17.52
CA ASN A 233 7.21 -8.45 17.26
C ASN A 233 6.64 -7.19 16.58
N TRP A 234 7.41 -6.55 15.70
CA TRP A 234 6.97 -5.33 15.06
C TRP A 234 5.80 -5.66 14.13
N LYS A 235 4.64 -5.11 14.46
CA LYS A 235 3.38 -5.47 13.81
C LYS A 235 2.68 -4.23 13.34
N THR A 236 2.26 -4.29 12.09
CA THR A 236 1.36 -3.31 11.50
C THR A 236 0.10 -4.03 11.04
N LYS A 237 -0.89 -3.28 10.59
CA LYS A 237 -2.08 -3.87 9.96
C LYS A 237 -1.78 -4.63 8.65
N TYR A 238 -0.56 -4.54 8.11
CA TYR A 238 -0.19 -5.04 6.78
C TYR A 238 0.84 -6.16 6.81
N CYS A 239 1.77 -6.12 7.77
CA CYS A 239 2.87 -7.06 7.88
C CYS A 239 3.34 -7.16 9.34
N GLU A 240 4.03 -8.25 9.61
CA GLU A 240 4.73 -8.48 10.86
C GLU A 240 6.19 -8.81 10.56
N ILE A 241 7.05 -8.42 11.49
CA ILE A 241 8.46 -8.76 11.50
C ILE A 241 8.76 -9.29 12.90
N ASP A 242 9.28 -10.50 12.98
CA ASP A 242 9.55 -11.13 14.27
C ASP A 242 10.68 -10.38 15.00
N ILE A 243 11.80 -10.13 14.32
CA ILE A 243 12.94 -9.40 14.88
C ILE A 243 13.57 -8.45 13.85
N VAL A 244 13.77 -7.19 14.24
CA VAL A 244 14.61 -6.22 13.53
C VAL A 244 15.90 -6.03 14.32
N SER A 245 17.05 -6.20 13.67
CA SER A 245 18.35 -6.08 14.33
C SER A 245 19.39 -5.44 13.43
N GLN A 246 20.50 -4.99 13.98
CA GLN A 246 21.53 -4.25 13.24
C GLN A 246 22.93 -4.69 13.64
N ILE A 247 23.79 -4.85 12.64
CA ILE A 247 25.25 -4.94 12.81
C ILE A 247 25.86 -3.84 11.96
N LYS A 248 26.64 -2.94 12.57
CA LYS A 248 27.24 -1.78 11.89
C LYS A 248 26.14 -1.00 11.13
N ASP A 249 26.27 -0.84 9.82
CA ASP A 249 25.32 -0.10 8.98
C ASP A 249 24.29 -0.99 8.27
N VAL A 250 24.25 -2.29 8.60
CA VAL A 250 23.35 -3.27 7.99
C VAL A 250 22.19 -3.60 8.91
N ILE A 251 20.96 -3.51 8.39
CA ILE A 251 19.74 -3.84 9.13
C ILE A 251 19.16 -5.16 8.63
N TYR A 252 18.92 -6.05 9.59
CA TYR A 252 18.44 -7.41 9.39
C TYR A 252 16.99 -7.53 9.82
N PHE A 253 16.16 -8.06 8.92
CA PHE A 253 14.77 -8.43 9.17
C PHE A 253 14.67 -9.94 9.25
N THR A 254 14.55 -10.44 10.48
CA THR A 254 14.62 -11.86 10.78
C THR A 254 13.24 -12.46 11.03
N GLU A 255 12.91 -13.53 10.33
CA GLU A 255 11.77 -14.41 10.65
C GLU A 255 12.25 -15.55 11.55
N VAL A 256 11.46 -15.88 12.58
CA VAL A 256 11.73 -16.97 13.53
C VAL A 256 10.82 -18.16 13.26
N LYS A 257 11.41 -19.33 13.03
CA LYS A 257 10.68 -20.59 12.81
C LYS A 257 10.99 -21.61 13.90
N TYR A 258 9.96 -22.03 14.63
CA TYR A 258 10.08 -23.09 15.62
C TYR A 258 9.62 -24.44 15.05
N ARG A 259 10.35 -25.52 15.40
CA ARG A 259 10.05 -26.90 15.03
C ARG A 259 10.07 -27.82 16.25
N LYS A 260 9.24 -28.86 16.25
CA LYS A 260 9.19 -29.84 17.36
C LYS A 260 10.30 -30.90 17.31
N SER A 261 10.86 -31.21 16.14
CA SER A 261 11.94 -32.20 15.98
C SER A 261 12.91 -31.84 14.85
N GLN A 262 14.11 -32.40 14.88
CA GLN A 262 15.22 -32.11 13.96
C GLN A 262 15.09 -32.80 12.58
N ASN A 263 14.30 -33.87 12.48
CA ASN A 263 14.28 -34.77 11.30
C ASN A 263 13.31 -34.38 10.15
N GLN A 264 12.82 -33.15 10.09
CA GLN A 264 11.98 -32.68 8.96
C GLN A 264 12.67 -31.55 8.19
N GLY A 265 13.35 -31.88 7.09
CA GLY A 265 13.71 -31.00 5.95
C GLY A 265 14.47 -29.70 6.27
N GLY A 266 15.71 -29.56 5.80
CA GLY A 266 16.62 -28.44 6.10
C GLY A 266 16.01 -27.03 5.97
N GLY A 267 16.52 -26.06 6.73
CA GLY A 267 15.97 -24.70 6.87
C GLY A 267 15.62 -23.96 5.56
N LEU A 268 16.33 -24.26 4.46
CA LEU A 268 16.07 -23.73 3.12
C LEU A 268 14.73 -24.18 2.50
N ALA A 269 14.21 -25.36 2.85
CA ALA A 269 12.95 -25.88 2.30
C ALA A 269 11.70 -25.17 2.86
N ALA A 270 11.86 -24.31 3.87
CA ALA A 270 10.74 -23.71 4.61
C ALA A 270 10.39 -22.27 4.18
N ILE A 271 11.21 -21.61 3.35
CA ILE A 271 10.92 -20.25 2.90
C ILE A 271 10.36 -20.29 1.49
N THR A 272 9.03 -20.32 1.41
CA THR A 272 8.34 -20.23 0.12
C THR A 272 8.61 -18.86 -0.53
N PRO A 273 8.61 -18.76 -1.87
CA PRO A 273 8.72 -17.46 -2.57
C PRO A 273 7.69 -16.43 -2.08
N LYS A 274 6.50 -16.90 -1.67
CA LYS A 274 5.45 -16.08 -1.05
C LYS A 274 5.92 -15.46 0.27
N LYS A 275 6.53 -16.25 1.16
CA LYS A 275 7.02 -15.75 2.46
C LYS A 275 8.23 -14.84 2.29
N MET A 276 9.10 -15.11 1.32
CA MET A 276 10.19 -14.21 0.92
C MET A 276 9.65 -12.83 0.51
N ASN A 277 8.65 -12.79 -0.36
CA ASN A 277 8.05 -11.53 -0.82
C ASN A 277 7.34 -10.77 0.31
N GLN A 278 6.72 -11.47 1.27
CA GLN A 278 6.15 -10.85 2.47
C GLN A 278 7.22 -10.22 3.35
N MET A 279 8.35 -10.90 3.54
CA MET A 279 9.48 -10.37 4.31
C MET A 279 10.11 -9.15 3.63
N LYS A 280 10.26 -9.17 2.29
CA LYS A 280 10.73 -8.01 1.51
C LYS A 280 9.80 -6.80 1.70
N PHE A 281 8.50 -7.01 1.52
CA PHE A 281 7.51 -5.96 1.74
C PHE A 281 7.56 -5.40 3.16
N ALA A 282 7.68 -6.26 4.17
CA ALA A 282 7.75 -5.83 5.56
C ALA A 282 9.01 -5.01 5.84
N ALA A 283 10.17 -5.44 5.31
CA ALA A 283 11.45 -4.74 5.43
C ALA A 283 11.41 -3.36 4.77
N GLU A 284 10.94 -3.26 3.53
CA GLU A 284 10.77 -1.99 2.82
C GLU A 284 9.80 -1.07 3.55
N PHE A 285 8.67 -1.61 4.03
CA PHE A 285 7.68 -0.85 4.77
C PHE A 285 8.22 -0.33 6.12
N TYR A 286 9.01 -1.13 6.82
CA TYR A 286 9.69 -0.72 8.05
C TYR A 286 10.71 0.38 7.78
N ALA A 287 11.54 0.25 6.74
CA ALA A 287 12.55 1.23 6.38
C ALA A 287 11.92 2.58 6.01
N LEU A 288 10.88 2.56 5.17
CA LEU A 288 10.10 3.74 4.82
C LEU A 288 9.46 4.41 6.04
N SER A 289 8.87 3.62 6.94
CA SER A 289 8.20 4.14 8.14
C SER A 289 9.18 4.81 9.12
N ASN A 290 10.43 4.36 9.15
CA ASN A 290 11.46 4.82 10.08
C ASN A 290 12.52 5.72 9.44
N LYS A 291 12.33 6.15 8.17
CA LYS A 291 13.28 6.98 7.40
C LYS A 291 14.69 6.39 7.34
N ILE A 292 14.76 5.07 7.22
CA ILE A 292 16.01 4.32 7.08
C ILE A 292 16.32 4.23 5.58
N ASP A 293 17.58 4.47 5.22
CA ASP A 293 18.07 4.27 3.85
C ASP A 293 18.03 2.77 3.48
N ASP A 294 17.53 2.44 2.29
CA ASP A 294 17.23 1.06 1.88
C ASP A 294 18.45 0.31 1.33
N THR A 295 19.60 0.98 1.25
CA THR A 295 20.84 0.48 0.63
C THR A 295 21.49 -0.70 1.37
N ASN A 296 21.18 -0.91 2.66
CA ASN A 296 21.80 -1.95 3.50
C ASN A 296 20.78 -2.81 4.26
N LEU A 297 19.64 -3.12 3.65
CA LEU A 297 18.65 -4.04 4.23
C LEU A 297 18.95 -5.50 3.87
N ARG A 298 18.87 -6.39 4.85
CA ARG A 298 19.07 -7.84 4.68
C ARG A 298 17.89 -8.61 5.27
N LEU A 299 17.49 -9.67 4.58
CA LEU A 299 16.54 -10.64 5.11
C LEU A 299 17.28 -11.80 5.72
N SER A 300 16.79 -12.31 6.84
CA SER A 300 17.34 -13.48 7.48
C SER A 300 16.27 -14.36 8.09
N VAL A 301 16.62 -15.62 8.35
CA VAL A 301 15.74 -16.57 9.03
C VAL A 301 16.51 -17.31 10.11
N VAL A 302 15.92 -17.38 11.31
CA VAL A 302 16.38 -18.20 12.42
C VAL A 302 15.43 -19.37 12.59
N SER A 303 15.95 -20.60 12.42
CA SER A 303 15.20 -21.81 12.73
C SER A 303 15.62 -22.37 14.09
N LEU A 304 14.66 -22.83 14.88
CA LEU A 304 14.82 -23.37 16.23
C LEU A 304 14.14 -24.73 16.35
N TYR A 305 14.67 -25.62 17.18
CA TYR A 305 14.05 -26.92 17.47
C TYR A 305 14.12 -27.33 18.94
N GLY A 306 13.24 -28.25 19.33
CA GLY A 306 13.27 -28.92 20.64
C GLY A 306 12.69 -28.09 21.80
N LYS A 307 12.67 -28.69 23.00
CA LYS A 307 12.32 -28.02 24.27
C LYS A 307 13.37 -28.40 25.34
N PRO A 308 14.15 -27.45 25.87
CA PRO A 308 14.19 -26.02 25.52
C PRO A 308 14.67 -25.79 24.08
N SER A 309 14.18 -24.73 23.44
CA SER A 309 14.46 -24.41 22.03
C SER A 309 15.95 -24.10 21.82
N VAL A 310 16.57 -24.75 20.83
CA VAL A 310 17.96 -24.52 20.42
C VAL A 310 17.98 -24.00 18.98
N VAL A 311 18.91 -23.09 18.68
CA VAL A 311 19.10 -22.57 17.32
C VAL A 311 19.67 -23.66 16.42
N ASP A 312 18.95 -23.92 15.33
CA ASP A 312 19.30 -24.88 14.28
C ASP A 312 20.15 -24.22 13.20
N VAL A 313 19.64 -23.11 12.65
CA VAL A 313 20.13 -22.50 11.42
C VAL A 313 19.85 -21.00 11.44
N PHE A 314 20.86 -20.21 11.10
CA PHE A 314 20.72 -18.80 10.69
C PHE A 314 21.13 -18.67 9.22
N LEU A 315 20.27 -18.08 8.40
CA LEU A 315 20.52 -17.88 6.97
C LEU A 315 20.20 -16.44 6.59
N GLU A 316 21.12 -15.80 5.88
CA GLU A 316 20.83 -14.59 5.09
C GLU A 316 20.24 -15.02 3.74
N VAL A 317 19.21 -14.32 3.26
CA VAL A 317 18.46 -14.69 2.05
C VAL A 317 18.37 -13.55 1.05
#